data_AF-A0A1G3MNL9-F1
#
_entry.id   AF-A0A1G3MNL9-F1
#
_cell.length_a   1.000
_cell.length_b   1.000
_cell.length_c   1.000
_cell.angle_alpha   90.00
_cell.angle_beta   90.00
_cell.angle_gamma   90.00
#
_symmetry.space_group_name_H-M   'P 1'
#
loop_
_entity.id
_entity.type
_entity.pdbx_description
1 polymer ?
#
loop_
_entity_poly.entity_id
_entity_poly.type
_entity_poly.pdbx_seq_one_letter_code
_entity_poly.pdbx_strand_id
1 'polypeptide(L)'
;MIQSGRFRNALSLPASLVLGGLMLLMLAFFFLYNARGLSLPAAALLTVASGAAFWRLLVTGQTGKYRRLMFVAGALFFFPSFIANLLEARGSMFLTASDIFATETPFCHIVLPMTILPYLLEGVLIFPAQLSNHYAAFYPMLLIWLVATFTLGRGWCSWVCFYGGWDEGLAALPRKAMLPVKDPDKKIRYFNFSMLLFVALAALATFTAVYCAWLCPFKLITEFDQVTNGPSLIAFVLLVLTFFGFVVVLPLLTKKRAQCMSFCPFGAFQSLADKLSLYRVRIDPTLCNGCQACLRVCPTLSIHEDCLSGGQHQAQGKVLLTCTKCGLCMAACSRQAIRYEFTWQPCTPRPGRFEPTIARLRSGKRLARALAAGLSLTVELSDPKALLPFSGWLFGCIIMGGFAVNTVTRLLNLVLHGSFLFN
;
A
#
# COMPACT_ATOMS: atom_id res chain seq x y z
N MET A 1 -33.04 -8.64 16.58
CA MET A 1 -32.91 -10.10 16.42
C MET A 1 -32.82 -10.36 14.93
N ILE A 2 -31.76 -10.86 14.29
CA ILE A 2 -30.54 -11.58 14.65
C ILE A 2 -29.48 -11.09 13.62
N GLN A 3 -28.48 -10.31 14.03
CA GLN A 3 -27.25 -10.19 13.23
C GLN A 3 -26.33 -11.33 13.66
N SER A 4 -26.63 -12.55 13.20
CA SER A 4 -25.74 -13.69 13.33
C SER A 4 -24.52 -13.46 12.43
N GLY A 5 -23.37 -13.16 13.04
CA GLY A 5 -22.06 -13.41 12.45
C GLY A 5 -21.53 -12.41 11.41
N ARG A 6 -21.94 -11.14 11.39
CA ARG A 6 -21.24 -10.13 10.59
C ARG A 6 -19.89 -9.79 11.23
N PHE A 7 -18.84 -9.70 10.42
CA PHE A 7 -17.55 -9.15 10.86
C PHE A 7 -17.79 -7.80 11.54
N ARG A 8 -17.27 -7.55 12.76
CA ARG A 8 -17.41 -6.25 13.46
C ARG A 8 -17.00 -5.04 12.64
N ASN A 9 -16.20 -5.30 11.60
CA ASN A 9 -15.65 -4.32 10.67
C ASN A 9 -16.54 -4.08 9.44
N ALA A 10 -17.65 -4.81 9.28
CA ALA A 10 -18.63 -4.53 8.23
C ALA A 10 -19.40 -3.24 8.55
N LEU A 11 -19.65 -2.43 7.53
CA LEU A 11 -20.44 -1.21 7.67
C LEU A 11 -21.94 -1.51 7.54
N SER A 12 -22.75 -0.62 8.10
CA SER A 12 -24.18 -0.59 7.81
C SER A 12 -24.43 -0.35 6.31
N LEU A 13 -25.59 -0.81 5.83
CA LEU A 13 -26.01 -0.62 4.45
C LEU A 13 -26.09 0.86 4.03
N PRO A 14 -26.64 1.80 4.83
CA PRO A 14 -26.63 3.22 4.45
C PRO A 14 -25.23 3.82 4.41
N ALA A 15 -24.34 3.48 5.35
CA ALA A 15 -22.95 3.94 5.32
C ALA A 15 -22.20 3.40 4.09
N SER A 16 -22.48 2.14 3.73
CA SER A 16 -21.95 1.53 2.51
C SER A 16 -22.44 2.26 1.26
N LEU A 17 -23.75 2.59 1.16
CA LEU A 17 -24.35 3.36 0.06
C LEU A 17 -23.64 4.70 -0.17
N VAL A 18 -23.47 5.47 0.91
CA VAL A 18 -22.85 6.80 0.84
C VAL A 18 -21.38 6.70 0.39
N LEU A 19 -20.57 5.87 1.05
CA LEU A 19 -19.14 5.75 0.72
C LEU A 19 -18.90 5.09 -0.64
N GLY A 20 -19.73 4.09 -0.98
CA GLY A 20 -19.67 3.42 -2.28
C GLY A 20 -20.03 4.35 -3.42
N GLY A 21 -21.09 5.15 -3.28
CA GLY A 21 -21.48 6.17 -4.25
C GLY A 21 -20.43 7.26 -4.41
N LEU A 22 -19.89 7.76 -3.29
CA LEU A 22 -18.79 8.74 -3.30
C LEU A 22 -17.55 8.19 -4.01
N MET A 23 -17.15 6.95 -3.69
CA MET A 23 -16.02 6.30 -4.35
C MET A 23 -16.26 6.14 -5.85
N LEU A 24 -17.45 5.68 -6.26
CA LEU A 24 -17.78 5.52 -7.67
C LEU A 24 -17.71 6.84 -8.43
N LEU A 25 -18.19 7.93 -7.83
CA LEU A 25 -18.09 9.28 -8.41
C LEU A 25 -16.63 9.71 -8.56
N MET A 26 -15.80 9.50 -7.54
CA MET A 26 -14.37 9.83 -7.63
C MET A 26 -13.65 9.00 -8.68
N LEU A 27 -13.90 7.70 -8.73
CA LEU A 27 -13.33 6.81 -9.75
C LEU A 27 -13.78 7.23 -11.16
N ALA A 28 -15.06 7.58 -11.33
CA ALA A 28 -15.56 8.06 -12.60
C ALA A 28 -14.84 9.33 -13.04
N PHE A 29 -14.63 10.28 -12.13
CA PHE A 29 -13.84 11.48 -12.41
C PHE A 29 -12.40 11.12 -12.82
N PHE A 30 -11.66 10.35 -12.03
CA PHE A 30 -10.25 10.09 -12.36
C PHE A 30 -10.04 9.20 -13.60
N PHE A 31 -10.91 8.21 -13.85
CA PHE A 31 -10.69 7.25 -14.93
C PHE A 31 -11.33 7.70 -16.23
N LEU A 32 -12.52 8.32 -16.21
CA LEU A 32 -13.23 8.70 -17.43
C LEU A 32 -12.92 10.12 -17.91
N TYR A 33 -12.44 11.03 -17.04
CA TYR A 33 -12.24 12.44 -17.42
C TYR A 33 -11.33 12.64 -18.65
N ASN A 34 -10.24 11.87 -18.75
CA ASN A 34 -9.32 11.92 -19.88
C ASN A 34 -9.48 10.76 -20.86
N ALA A 35 -10.43 9.85 -20.64
CA ALA A 35 -10.60 8.68 -21.50
C ALA A 35 -11.27 9.04 -22.82
N ARG A 36 -10.60 8.75 -23.94
CA ARG A 36 -11.08 8.97 -25.31
C ARG A 36 -10.85 7.72 -26.17
N GLY A 37 -11.73 7.52 -27.16
CA GLY A 37 -11.63 6.38 -28.10
C GLY A 37 -11.59 5.03 -27.39
N LEU A 38 -10.55 4.23 -27.67
CA LEU A 38 -10.39 2.86 -27.15
C LEU A 38 -10.17 2.79 -25.62
N SER A 39 -9.75 3.89 -24.99
CA SER A 39 -9.56 3.95 -23.53
C SER A 39 -10.85 4.12 -22.75
N LEU A 40 -11.94 4.56 -23.38
CA LEU A 40 -13.25 4.75 -22.74
C LEU A 40 -13.86 3.44 -22.21
N PRO A 41 -14.00 2.35 -23.02
CA PRO A 41 -14.52 1.09 -22.51
C PRO A 41 -13.62 0.49 -21.42
N ALA A 42 -12.29 0.63 -21.54
CA ALA A 42 -11.34 0.20 -20.52
C ALA A 42 -11.54 0.94 -19.19
N ALA A 43 -11.66 2.28 -19.23
CA ALA A 43 -11.90 3.12 -18.07
C ALA A 43 -13.25 2.82 -17.40
N ALA A 44 -14.31 2.66 -18.18
CA ALA A 44 -15.64 2.31 -17.68
C ALA A 44 -15.63 0.94 -16.96
N LEU A 45 -15.01 -0.08 -17.56
CA LEU A 45 -14.88 -1.41 -16.99
C LEU A 45 -14.14 -1.36 -15.64
N LEU A 46 -12.99 -0.68 -15.59
CA LEU A 46 -12.19 -0.56 -14.36
C LEU A 46 -12.91 0.24 -13.26
N THR A 47 -13.68 1.26 -13.63
CA THR A 47 -14.50 2.06 -12.70
C THR A 47 -15.57 1.18 -12.05
N VAL A 48 -16.32 0.43 -12.84
CA VAL A 48 -17.37 -0.48 -12.34
C VAL A 48 -16.77 -1.61 -11.51
N ALA A 49 -15.70 -2.25 -11.99
CA ALA A 49 -15.05 -3.36 -11.28
C ALA A 49 -14.45 -2.91 -9.94
N SER A 50 -13.76 -1.78 -9.91
CA SER A 50 -13.16 -1.23 -8.69
C SER A 50 -14.24 -0.73 -7.72
N GLY A 51 -15.28 -0.06 -8.22
CA GLY A 51 -16.43 0.36 -7.42
C GLY A 51 -17.18 -0.82 -6.80
N ALA A 52 -17.42 -1.89 -7.55
CA ALA A 52 -18.07 -3.10 -7.07
C ALA A 52 -17.21 -3.86 -6.04
N ALA A 53 -15.89 -3.92 -6.24
CA ALA A 53 -14.98 -4.53 -5.28
C ALA A 53 -14.93 -3.73 -3.97
N PHE A 54 -14.91 -2.39 -4.05
CA PHE A 54 -14.99 -1.51 -2.88
C PHE A 54 -16.31 -1.64 -2.14
N TRP A 55 -17.43 -1.68 -2.87
CA TRP A 55 -18.75 -1.93 -2.31
C TRP A 55 -18.78 -3.21 -1.47
N ARG A 56 -18.27 -4.31 -2.03
CA ARG A 56 -18.19 -5.59 -1.32
C ARG A 56 -17.26 -5.53 -0.12
N LEU A 57 -16.17 -4.76 -0.18
CA LEU A 57 -15.29 -4.51 0.96
C LEU A 57 -16.08 -3.92 2.14
N LEU A 58 -16.90 -2.89 1.90
CA LEU A 58 -17.69 -2.22 2.94
C LEU A 58 -18.76 -3.13 3.56
N VAL A 59 -19.51 -3.85 2.72
CA VAL A 59 -20.62 -4.71 3.18
C VAL A 59 -20.12 -5.94 3.93
N THR A 60 -18.99 -6.53 3.50
CA THR A 60 -18.47 -7.76 4.11
C THR A 60 -17.53 -7.49 5.28
N GLY A 61 -16.91 -6.30 5.35
CA GLY A 61 -15.87 -5.98 6.33
C GLY A 61 -14.56 -6.75 6.13
N GLN A 62 -14.40 -7.49 5.03
CA GLN A 62 -13.20 -8.28 4.74
C GLN A 62 -12.11 -7.44 4.06
N THR A 63 -11.61 -6.42 4.76
CA THR A 63 -10.60 -5.48 4.24
C THR A 63 -9.41 -6.20 3.61
N GLY A 64 -8.88 -7.24 4.28
CA GLY A 64 -7.69 -7.95 3.82
C GLY A 64 -7.83 -8.62 2.44
N LYS A 65 -9.01 -9.17 2.12
CA LYS A 65 -9.26 -9.90 0.87
C LYS A 65 -9.43 -8.95 -0.32
N TYR A 66 -10.35 -8.00 -0.21
CA TYR A 66 -10.64 -7.06 -1.30
C TYR A 66 -9.49 -6.07 -1.53
N ARG A 67 -8.81 -5.61 -0.47
CA ARG A 67 -7.58 -4.82 -0.61
C ARG A 67 -6.52 -5.61 -1.36
N ARG A 68 -6.26 -6.86 -0.98
CA ARG A 68 -5.25 -7.70 -1.67
C ARG A 68 -5.56 -7.82 -3.16
N LEU A 69 -6.82 -8.07 -3.51
CA LEU A 69 -7.25 -8.17 -4.90
C LEU A 69 -6.89 -6.89 -5.68
N MET A 70 -7.31 -5.72 -5.19
CA MET A 70 -6.99 -4.44 -5.81
C MET A 70 -5.47 -4.22 -5.90
N PHE A 71 -4.75 -4.50 -4.81
CA PHE A 71 -3.33 -4.22 -4.68
C PHE A 71 -2.48 -5.08 -5.62
N VAL A 72 -2.83 -6.37 -5.78
CA VAL A 72 -2.18 -7.28 -6.73
C VAL A 72 -2.57 -6.95 -8.16
N ALA A 73 -3.86 -6.67 -8.43
CA ALA A 73 -4.32 -6.30 -9.77
C ALA A 73 -3.63 -5.03 -10.29
N GLY A 74 -3.55 -3.99 -9.46
CA GLY A 74 -2.87 -2.76 -9.84
C GLY A 74 -1.37 -2.95 -10.05
N ALA A 75 -0.73 -3.86 -9.30
CA ALA A 75 0.66 -4.23 -9.54
C ALA A 75 0.84 -4.98 -10.88
N LEU A 76 -0.08 -5.89 -11.23
CA LEU A 76 -0.06 -6.60 -12.52
C LEU A 76 -0.34 -5.67 -13.71
N PHE A 77 -1.16 -4.64 -13.54
CA PHE A 77 -1.41 -3.66 -14.59
C PHE A 77 -0.34 -2.58 -14.68
N PHE A 78 0.37 -2.27 -13.61
CA PHE A 78 1.40 -1.23 -13.61
C PHE A 78 2.57 -1.57 -14.55
N PHE A 79 3.18 -2.76 -14.40
CA PHE A 79 4.41 -3.08 -15.14
C PHE A 79 4.24 -3.14 -16.66
N PRO A 80 3.20 -3.79 -17.23
CA PRO A 80 3.00 -3.81 -18.68
C PRO A 80 2.83 -2.41 -19.27
N SER A 81 2.01 -1.54 -18.65
CA SER A 81 1.86 -0.15 -19.12
C SER A 81 3.14 0.64 -18.91
N PHE A 82 3.85 0.45 -17.80
CA PHE A 82 5.08 1.18 -17.54
C PHE A 82 6.16 0.82 -18.56
N ILE A 83 6.39 -0.48 -18.80
CA ILE A 83 7.33 -0.98 -19.81
C ILE A 83 6.95 -0.46 -21.19
N ALA A 84 5.68 -0.53 -21.58
CA ALA A 84 5.26 -0.05 -22.89
C ALA A 84 5.43 1.46 -23.06
N ASN A 85 5.15 2.25 -22.02
CA ASN A 85 5.42 3.69 -22.05
C ASN A 85 6.92 3.98 -22.20
N LEU A 86 7.79 3.18 -21.58
CA LEU A 86 9.24 3.32 -21.76
C LEU A 86 9.70 2.95 -23.18
N LEU A 87 9.15 1.87 -23.74
CA LEU A 87 9.44 1.47 -25.12
C LEU A 87 8.96 2.50 -26.14
N GLU A 88 7.83 3.16 -25.91
CA GLU A 88 7.35 4.25 -26.79
C GLU A 88 8.16 5.53 -26.63
N ALA A 89 8.58 5.88 -25.41
CA ALA A 89 9.34 7.10 -25.16
C ALA A 89 10.81 6.98 -25.60
N ARG A 90 11.45 5.84 -25.33
CA ARG A 90 12.91 5.65 -25.50
C ARG A 90 13.30 4.54 -26.48
N GLY A 91 12.35 3.77 -27.01
CA GLY A 91 12.63 2.61 -27.88
C GLY A 91 13.22 1.39 -27.16
N SER A 92 13.59 1.51 -25.88
CA SER A 92 14.22 0.44 -25.10
C SER A 92 13.98 0.58 -23.59
N MET A 93 14.21 -0.51 -22.85
CA MET A 93 14.12 -0.53 -21.37
C MET A 93 15.46 -0.22 -20.68
N PHE A 94 16.55 -0.14 -21.44
CA PHE A 94 17.87 0.09 -20.87
C PHE A 94 18.16 1.60 -20.79
N LEU A 95 18.88 2.00 -19.76
CA LEU A 95 19.35 3.39 -19.59
C LEU A 95 20.70 3.54 -20.29
N THR A 96 20.75 4.41 -21.31
CA THR A 96 22.01 4.86 -21.91
C THR A 96 22.60 6.00 -21.09
N ALA A 97 23.91 6.24 -21.22
CA ALA A 97 24.55 7.39 -20.55
C ALA A 97 23.91 8.72 -20.98
N SER A 98 23.53 8.87 -22.26
CA SER A 98 22.85 10.06 -22.77
C SER A 98 21.50 10.33 -22.11
N ASP A 99 20.72 9.29 -21.82
CA ASP A 99 19.40 9.44 -21.18
C ASP A 99 19.52 9.90 -19.72
N ILE A 100 20.57 9.43 -19.03
CA ILE A 100 20.90 9.83 -17.67
C ILE A 100 21.31 11.31 -17.64
N PHE A 101 22.13 11.76 -18.61
CA PHE A 101 22.49 13.17 -18.74
C PHE A 101 21.31 14.06 -19.15
N ALA A 102 20.39 13.55 -19.96
CA ALA A 102 19.17 14.25 -20.36
C ALA A 102 18.10 14.31 -19.23
N THR A 103 18.37 13.68 -18.07
CA THR A 103 17.50 13.71 -16.88
C THR A 103 16.12 13.07 -17.14
N GLU A 104 16.00 12.15 -18.10
CA GLU A 104 14.71 11.56 -18.52
C GLU A 104 14.27 10.36 -17.67
N THR A 105 14.89 10.17 -16.49
CA THR A 105 14.56 9.03 -15.63
C THR A 105 13.31 9.31 -14.78
N PRO A 106 12.30 8.40 -14.77
CA PRO A 106 11.09 8.57 -14.00
C PRO A 106 11.39 8.49 -12.50
N PHE A 107 10.90 9.45 -11.73
CA PHE A 107 11.18 9.49 -10.30
C PHE A 107 10.48 8.33 -9.55
N CYS A 108 11.28 7.49 -8.90
CA CYS A 108 10.78 6.42 -8.03
C CYS A 108 10.73 6.87 -6.56
N HIS A 109 9.58 6.72 -5.92
CA HIS A 109 9.41 7.05 -4.49
C HIS A 109 10.33 6.27 -3.53
N ILE A 110 10.89 5.13 -3.96
CA ILE A 110 11.86 4.36 -3.15
C ILE A 110 13.16 5.15 -2.92
N VAL A 111 13.49 6.08 -3.82
CA VAL A 111 14.70 6.91 -3.76
C VAL A 111 14.62 7.99 -2.68
N LEU A 112 13.40 8.41 -2.28
CA LEU A 112 13.16 9.49 -1.32
C LEU A 112 14.07 9.48 -0.07
N PRO A 113 14.22 8.39 0.70
CA PRO A 113 15.10 8.37 1.87
C PRO A 113 16.58 8.67 1.57
N MET A 114 17.01 8.46 0.33
CA MET A 114 18.41 8.65 -0.12
C MET A 114 18.65 10.06 -0.64
N THR A 115 17.61 10.70 -1.18
CA THR A 115 17.70 12.06 -1.74
C THR A 115 17.42 13.15 -0.71
N ILE A 116 16.56 12.89 0.28
CA ILE A 116 16.15 13.93 1.25
C ILE A 116 17.35 14.44 2.06
N LEU A 117 18.21 13.56 2.57
CA LEU A 117 19.31 13.97 3.43
C LEU A 117 20.37 14.81 2.68
N PRO A 118 20.86 14.40 1.49
CA PRO A 118 21.83 15.19 0.73
C PRO A 118 21.24 16.49 0.19
N TYR A 119 19.94 16.50 -0.17
CA TYR A 119 19.24 17.73 -0.54
C TYR A 119 19.18 18.74 0.62
N LEU A 120 18.95 18.29 1.86
CA LEU A 120 18.90 19.17 3.03
C LEU A 120 20.27 19.70 3.46
N LEU A 121 21.34 18.92 3.27
CA LEU A 121 22.68 19.30 3.69
C LEU A 121 23.42 20.14 2.64
N GLU A 122 23.26 19.80 1.37
CA GLU A 122 24.09 20.36 0.28
C GLU A 122 23.27 21.01 -0.83
N GLY A 123 21.93 20.92 -0.79
CA GLY A 123 21.05 21.48 -1.81
C GLY A 123 21.05 20.70 -3.14
N VAL A 124 21.74 19.56 -3.21
CA VAL A 124 21.90 18.77 -4.44
C VAL A 124 20.88 17.63 -4.50
N LEU A 125 20.17 17.53 -5.62
CA LEU A 125 19.34 16.36 -5.95
C LEU A 125 20.21 15.29 -6.62
N ILE A 126 20.52 14.23 -5.87
CA ILE A 126 21.34 13.09 -6.30
C ILE A 126 20.74 12.31 -7.49
N PHE A 127 19.42 12.37 -7.68
CA PHE A 127 18.74 11.58 -8.69
C PHE A 127 18.43 12.44 -9.91
N PRO A 128 18.84 12.02 -11.14
CA PRO A 128 18.61 12.76 -12.37
C PRO A 128 17.15 12.62 -12.81
N ALA A 129 16.23 13.20 -12.02
CA ALA A 129 14.82 13.29 -12.33
C ALA A 129 14.45 14.71 -12.78
N GLN A 130 13.62 14.80 -13.81
CA GLN A 130 13.04 16.05 -14.26
C GLN A 130 12.22 16.72 -13.14
N LEU A 131 12.48 18.01 -12.94
CA LEU A 131 11.84 18.82 -11.89
C LEU A 131 10.38 19.15 -12.20
N SER A 132 9.99 19.29 -13.48
CA SER A 132 8.63 19.62 -13.92
C SER A 132 8.32 19.10 -15.34
N ASN A 133 7.03 18.92 -15.66
CA ASN A 133 6.41 18.58 -16.97
C ASN A 133 6.29 17.12 -17.44
N HIS A 134 6.69 16.09 -16.68
CA HIS A 134 6.46 14.69 -17.04
C HIS A 134 5.58 13.90 -16.04
N TYR A 135 5.03 12.76 -16.50
CA TYR A 135 4.12 11.86 -15.75
C TYR A 135 4.69 11.28 -14.43
N ALA A 136 5.96 11.57 -14.10
CA ALA A 136 6.62 11.19 -12.86
C ALA A 136 7.55 12.31 -12.32
N ALA A 137 7.12 13.57 -12.40
CA ALA A 137 7.90 14.70 -11.87
C ALA A 137 8.04 14.64 -10.33
N PHE A 138 9.15 15.18 -9.83
CA PHE A 138 9.52 15.14 -8.41
C PHE A 138 8.47 15.77 -7.49
N TYR A 139 8.07 17.02 -7.75
CA TYR A 139 7.14 17.77 -6.88
C TYR A 139 5.75 17.13 -6.72
N PRO A 140 5.02 16.76 -7.79
CA PRO A 140 3.71 16.11 -7.61
C PRO A 140 3.83 14.76 -6.92
N MET A 141 4.88 13.97 -7.21
CA MET A 141 5.10 12.69 -6.54
C MET A 141 5.40 12.86 -5.05
N LEU A 142 6.23 13.85 -4.68
CA LEU A 142 6.53 14.19 -3.30
C LEU A 142 5.26 14.64 -2.55
N LEU A 143 4.45 15.50 -3.17
CA LEU A 143 3.20 15.98 -2.57
C LEU A 143 2.21 14.83 -2.34
N ILE A 144 1.99 13.99 -3.35
CA ILE A 144 1.13 12.81 -3.24
C ILE A 144 1.63 11.87 -2.13
N TRP A 145 2.94 11.61 -2.10
CA TRP A 145 3.55 10.78 -1.07
C TRP A 145 3.38 11.39 0.33
N LEU A 146 3.57 12.70 0.49
CA LEU A 146 3.43 13.39 1.78
C LEU A 146 1.98 13.31 2.29
N VAL A 147 1.01 13.65 1.43
CA VAL A 147 -0.43 13.57 1.76
C VAL A 147 -0.83 12.13 2.10
N ALA A 148 -0.37 11.16 1.34
CA ALA A 148 -0.67 9.76 1.58
C ALA A 148 0.06 9.19 2.82
N THR A 149 1.25 9.71 3.14
CA THR A 149 2.00 9.35 4.34
C THR A 149 1.33 9.90 5.59
N PHE A 150 0.84 11.14 5.54
CA PHE A 150 0.10 11.72 6.65
C PHE A 150 -1.22 10.97 6.90
N THR A 151 -1.96 10.65 5.84
CA THR A 151 -3.24 9.95 5.95
C THR A 151 -3.09 8.47 6.30
N LEU A 152 -2.31 7.71 5.53
CA LEU A 152 -2.17 6.24 5.66
C LEU A 152 -0.94 5.80 6.46
N GLY A 153 0.12 6.61 6.53
CA GLY A 153 1.41 6.22 7.10
C GLY A 153 2.04 5.04 6.37
N ARG A 154 2.49 4.03 7.12
CA ARG A 154 2.97 2.75 6.58
C ARG A 154 1.89 1.93 5.88
N GLY A 155 0.63 2.40 5.91
CA GLY A 155 -0.44 1.94 5.03
C GLY A 155 -0.11 2.06 3.54
N TRP A 156 0.71 3.03 3.11
CA TRP A 156 1.14 3.16 1.71
C TRP A 156 1.68 1.86 1.12
N CYS A 157 2.51 1.13 1.88
CA CYS A 157 3.11 -0.13 1.46
C CYS A 157 2.12 -1.30 1.27
N SER A 158 0.84 -1.16 1.68
CA SER A 158 -0.18 -2.19 1.46
C SER A 158 -1.37 -1.73 0.62
N TRP A 159 -1.54 -0.43 0.41
CA TRP A 159 -2.66 0.11 -0.35
C TRP A 159 -2.25 0.69 -1.70
N VAL A 160 -1.03 1.22 -1.81
CA VAL A 160 -0.62 2.05 -2.96
C VAL A 160 0.63 1.52 -3.67
N CYS A 161 1.65 1.11 -2.91
CA CYS A 161 2.95 0.72 -3.47
C CYS A 161 2.87 -0.52 -4.39
N PHE A 162 3.03 -0.35 -5.70
CA PHE A 162 2.98 -1.44 -6.70
C PHE A 162 3.97 -2.57 -6.42
N TYR A 163 5.16 -2.21 -5.94
CA TYR A 163 6.22 -3.14 -5.56
C TYR A 163 5.78 -4.10 -4.45
N GLY A 164 5.05 -3.59 -3.45
CA GLY A 164 4.47 -4.42 -2.40
C GLY A 164 3.34 -5.33 -2.89
N GLY A 165 2.68 -4.97 -4.01
CA GLY A 165 1.63 -5.76 -4.63
C GLY A 165 2.15 -7.06 -5.25
N TRP A 166 3.32 -7.01 -5.90
CA TRP A 166 4.03 -8.22 -6.36
C TRP A 166 4.42 -9.13 -5.21
N ASP A 167 5.05 -8.56 -4.20
CA ASP A 167 5.49 -9.28 -3.00
C ASP A 167 4.29 -9.95 -2.28
N GLU A 168 3.14 -9.25 -2.17
CA GLU A 168 1.91 -9.86 -1.63
C GLU A 168 1.29 -10.91 -2.54
N GLY A 169 1.28 -10.68 -3.85
CA GLY A 169 0.72 -11.62 -4.83
C GLY A 169 1.45 -12.95 -4.81
N LEU A 170 2.78 -12.92 -4.85
CA LEU A 170 3.63 -14.09 -4.79
C LEU A 170 3.54 -14.79 -3.43
N ALA A 171 3.52 -14.04 -2.33
CA ALA A 171 3.31 -14.61 -1.00
C ALA A 171 1.93 -15.30 -0.82
N ALA A 172 0.93 -14.90 -1.60
CA ALA A 172 -0.42 -15.47 -1.55
C ALA A 172 -0.60 -16.72 -2.41
N LEU A 173 0.29 -16.99 -3.38
CA LEU A 173 0.21 -18.10 -4.32
C LEU A 173 0.35 -19.50 -3.69
N PRO A 174 1.33 -19.79 -2.81
CA PRO A 174 1.49 -21.13 -2.25
C PRO A 174 0.36 -21.47 -1.27
N ARG A 175 0.02 -22.76 -1.12
CA ARG A 175 -1.02 -23.21 -0.16
C ARG A 175 -0.50 -23.30 1.29
N LYS A 176 0.76 -23.70 1.48
CA LYS A 176 1.43 -23.80 2.79
C LYS A 176 2.78 -23.08 2.73
N ALA A 177 3.21 -22.48 3.84
CA ALA A 177 4.57 -21.94 3.94
C ALA A 177 5.55 -23.11 4.08
N MET A 178 6.60 -23.13 3.25
CA MET A 178 7.66 -24.13 3.34
C MET A 178 8.63 -23.79 4.46
N LEU A 179 8.90 -22.49 4.66
CA LEU A 179 9.73 -21.97 5.74
C LEU A 179 8.89 -21.07 6.66
N PRO A 180 8.38 -21.59 7.80
CA PRO A 180 7.63 -20.78 8.74
C PRO A 180 8.57 -19.80 9.47
N VAL A 181 8.70 -18.59 8.94
CA VAL A 181 9.50 -17.54 9.59
C VAL A 181 8.75 -17.01 10.80
N LYS A 182 9.38 -17.17 11.97
CA LYS A 182 9.03 -16.47 13.20
C LYS A 182 10.19 -15.52 13.52
N ASP A 183 9.87 -14.30 13.91
CA ASP A 183 10.86 -13.31 14.36
C ASP A 183 10.57 -12.96 15.83
N PRO A 184 10.86 -13.85 16.79
CA PRO A 184 10.61 -13.56 18.20
C PRO A 184 11.42 -12.34 18.69
N ASP A 185 12.67 -12.23 18.24
CA ASP A 185 13.65 -11.22 18.68
C ASP A 185 13.57 -9.87 17.93
N LYS A 186 12.62 -9.72 16.99
CA LYS A 186 12.49 -8.51 16.14
C LYS A 186 13.73 -8.23 15.26
N LYS A 187 14.61 -9.23 15.05
CA LYS A 187 15.91 -9.10 14.34
C LYS A 187 15.73 -8.71 12.87
N ILE A 188 14.79 -9.36 12.19
CA ILE A 188 14.54 -9.10 10.76
C ILE A 188 13.99 -7.67 10.57
N ARG A 189 13.24 -7.17 11.56
CA ARG A 189 12.83 -5.77 11.58
C ARG A 189 14.03 -4.81 11.72
N TYR A 190 14.95 -5.06 12.64
CA TYR A 190 16.12 -4.18 12.84
C TYR A 190 16.97 -4.09 11.57
N PHE A 191 17.09 -5.19 10.84
CA PHE A 191 17.79 -5.22 9.56
C PHE A 191 17.26 -4.19 8.55
N ASN A 192 15.93 -3.99 8.47
CA ASN A 192 15.35 -2.97 7.59
C ASN A 192 15.75 -1.54 7.98
N PHE A 193 15.83 -1.24 9.28
CA PHE A 193 16.31 0.06 9.76
C PHE A 193 17.81 0.22 9.56
N SER A 194 18.60 -0.84 9.72
CA SER A 194 20.02 -0.85 9.37
C SER A 194 20.23 -0.59 7.88
N MET A 195 19.39 -1.17 7.02
CA MET A 195 19.43 -0.94 5.57
C MET A 195 19.13 0.51 5.22
N LEU A 196 18.12 1.12 5.86
CA LEU A 196 17.84 2.55 5.69
C LEU A 196 19.06 3.41 6.08
N LEU A 197 19.68 3.13 7.23
CA LEU A 197 20.85 3.87 7.70
C LEU A 197 22.02 3.70 6.74
N PHE A 198 22.31 2.47 6.32
CA PHE A 198 23.37 2.16 5.35
C PHE A 198 23.19 2.95 4.06
N VAL A 199 21.99 2.92 3.48
CA VAL A 199 21.73 3.60 2.20
C VAL A 199 21.77 5.12 2.35
N ALA A 200 21.27 5.67 3.46
CA ALA A 200 21.34 7.11 3.69
C ALA A 200 22.79 7.60 3.80
N LEU A 201 23.65 6.86 4.52
CA LEU A 201 25.07 7.18 4.64
C LEU A 201 25.83 6.96 3.32
N ALA A 202 25.53 5.88 2.60
CA ALA A 202 26.15 5.59 1.31
C ALA A 202 25.77 6.65 0.26
N ALA A 203 24.52 7.11 0.26
CA ALA A 203 24.07 8.19 -0.62
C ALA A 203 24.77 9.52 -0.29
N LEU A 204 24.96 9.83 0.99
CA LEU A 204 25.70 11.02 1.42
C LEU A 204 27.19 10.94 1.03
N ALA A 205 27.81 9.78 1.15
CA ALA A 205 29.24 9.61 0.85
C ALA A 205 29.55 9.58 -0.65
N THR A 206 28.64 9.05 -1.48
CA THR A 206 28.89 8.82 -2.91
C THR A 206 28.15 9.78 -3.82
N PHE A 207 27.20 10.56 -3.29
CA PHE A 207 26.26 11.37 -4.08
C PHE A 207 25.51 10.57 -5.15
N THR A 208 25.28 9.28 -4.89
CA THR A 208 24.52 8.39 -5.79
C THR A 208 23.44 7.62 -5.03
N ALA A 209 22.35 7.27 -5.72
CA ALA A 209 21.30 6.42 -5.15
C ALA A 209 21.75 4.94 -5.16
N VAL A 210 22.69 4.58 -4.29
CA VAL A 210 23.37 3.26 -4.24
C VAL A 210 22.38 2.09 -4.25
N TYR A 211 21.30 2.16 -3.48
CA TYR A 211 20.30 1.10 -3.45
C TYR A 211 19.64 0.90 -4.82
N CYS A 212 19.34 1.99 -5.54
CA CYS A 212 18.68 1.87 -6.83
C CYS A 212 19.67 1.35 -7.88
N ALA A 213 20.91 1.81 -7.87
CA ALA A 213 21.93 1.34 -8.82
C ALA A 213 22.30 -0.14 -8.63
N TRP A 214 22.37 -0.63 -7.39
CA TRP A 214 22.99 -1.94 -7.11
C TRP A 214 22.05 -2.99 -6.51
N LEU A 215 21.05 -2.57 -5.74
CA LEU A 215 20.34 -3.46 -4.81
C LEU A 215 18.84 -3.56 -5.09
N CYS A 216 18.23 -2.62 -5.80
CA CYS A 216 16.78 -2.58 -5.95
C CYS A 216 16.29 -3.70 -6.88
N PRO A 217 15.60 -4.75 -6.38
CA PRO A 217 15.18 -5.86 -7.24
C PRO A 217 14.22 -5.43 -8.34
N PHE A 218 13.42 -4.39 -8.07
CA PHE A 218 12.43 -3.91 -9.02
C PHE A 218 13.04 -3.10 -10.17
N LYS A 219 14.30 -2.64 -10.05
CA LYS A 219 14.99 -1.96 -11.15
C LYS A 219 15.07 -2.89 -12.38
N LEU A 220 15.29 -4.19 -12.17
CA LEU A 220 15.33 -5.19 -13.24
C LEU A 220 14.08 -5.20 -14.15
N ILE A 221 12.90 -4.95 -13.60
CA ILE A 221 11.62 -5.02 -14.32
C ILE A 221 11.02 -3.64 -14.64
N THR A 222 11.67 -2.55 -14.21
CA THR A 222 11.29 -1.18 -14.58
C THR A 222 12.23 -0.60 -15.62
N GLU A 223 13.53 -0.53 -15.30
CA GLU A 223 14.56 0.06 -16.15
C GLU A 223 15.93 -0.39 -15.63
N PHE A 224 16.84 -0.86 -16.47
CA PHE A 224 18.16 -1.32 -16.03
C PHE A 224 19.28 -0.64 -16.83
N ASP A 225 20.46 -0.52 -16.26
CA ASP A 225 21.57 0.16 -16.92
C ASP A 225 22.15 -0.75 -18.03
N GLN A 226 22.56 -0.17 -19.16
CA GLN A 226 23.16 -0.95 -20.24
C GLN A 226 24.42 -1.70 -19.78
N VAL A 227 24.51 -2.99 -20.12
CA VAL A 227 25.67 -3.83 -19.79
C VAL A 227 26.78 -3.60 -20.82
N THR A 228 27.52 -2.52 -20.65
CA THR A 228 28.67 -2.17 -21.50
C THR A 228 30.01 -2.40 -20.81
N ASN A 229 30.04 -2.32 -19.47
CA ASN A 229 31.26 -2.39 -18.67
C ASN A 229 31.18 -3.47 -17.60
N GLY A 230 32.34 -3.88 -17.06
CA GLY A 230 32.43 -4.84 -15.95
C GLY A 230 31.58 -4.50 -14.72
N PRO A 231 31.59 -3.25 -14.20
CA PRO A 231 30.72 -2.85 -13.09
C PRO A 231 29.23 -2.95 -13.41
N SER A 232 28.81 -2.62 -14.64
CA SER A 232 27.42 -2.72 -15.08
C SER A 232 26.94 -4.18 -15.14
N LEU A 233 27.83 -5.10 -15.53
CA LEU A 233 27.54 -6.54 -15.49
C LEU A 233 27.32 -7.03 -14.06
N ILE A 234 28.18 -6.61 -13.12
CA ILE A 234 28.04 -6.97 -11.70
C ILE A 234 26.73 -6.42 -11.15
N ALA A 235 26.39 -5.16 -11.43
CA ALA A 235 25.13 -4.56 -11.03
C ALA A 235 23.95 -5.36 -11.59
N PHE A 236 23.94 -5.70 -12.88
CA PHE A 236 22.89 -6.52 -13.49
C PHE A 236 22.73 -7.89 -12.81
N VAL A 237 23.83 -8.60 -12.55
CA VAL A 237 23.79 -9.90 -11.85
C VAL A 237 23.22 -9.75 -10.43
N LEU A 238 23.59 -8.70 -9.71
CA LEU A 238 23.05 -8.41 -8.37
C LEU A 238 21.55 -8.09 -8.41
N LEU A 239 21.09 -7.33 -9.41
CA LEU A 239 19.68 -7.03 -9.60
C LEU A 239 18.87 -8.30 -9.88
N VAL A 240 19.38 -9.18 -10.75
CA VAL A 240 18.79 -10.50 -11.04
C VAL A 240 18.71 -11.34 -9.77
N LEU A 241 19.81 -11.49 -9.04
CA LEU A 241 19.86 -12.28 -7.82
C LEU A 241 18.89 -11.74 -6.75
N THR A 242 18.84 -10.42 -6.57
CA THR A 242 17.98 -9.79 -5.57
C THR A 242 16.51 -9.92 -5.97
N PHE A 243 16.18 -9.81 -7.27
CA PHE A 243 14.82 -10.00 -7.77
C PHE A 243 14.32 -11.42 -7.54
N PHE A 244 15.06 -12.42 -8.04
CA PHE A 244 14.66 -13.82 -7.83
C PHE A 244 14.70 -14.20 -6.35
N GLY A 245 15.65 -13.71 -5.58
CA GLY A 245 15.73 -13.93 -4.13
C GLY A 245 14.55 -13.32 -3.37
N PHE A 246 14.50 -11.99 -3.28
CA PHE A 246 13.60 -11.28 -2.37
C PHE A 246 12.17 -11.10 -2.90
N VAL A 247 11.97 -11.07 -4.21
CA VAL A 247 10.63 -10.88 -4.81
C VAL A 247 9.98 -12.22 -5.14
N VAL A 248 10.73 -13.20 -5.64
CA VAL A 248 10.17 -14.49 -6.07
C VAL A 248 10.32 -15.57 -5.00
N VAL A 249 11.55 -16.01 -4.71
CA VAL A 249 11.82 -17.20 -3.90
C VAL A 249 11.38 -17.00 -2.44
N LEU A 250 11.83 -15.93 -1.78
CA LEU A 250 11.53 -15.72 -0.37
C LEU A 250 10.02 -15.57 -0.09
N PRO A 251 9.24 -14.78 -0.85
CA PRO A 251 7.80 -14.66 -0.63
C PRO A 251 7.06 -15.99 -0.86
N LEU A 252 7.47 -16.78 -1.86
CA LEU A 252 6.92 -18.11 -2.11
C LEU A 252 7.24 -19.10 -0.98
N LEU A 253 8.47 -19.09 -0.44
CA LEU A 253 8.85 -20.02 0.64
C LEU A 253 8.22 -19.64 1.98
N THR A 254 8.17 -18.35 2.29
CA THR A 254 7.82 -17.86 3.63
C THR A 254 6.35 -17.46 3.79
N LYS A 255 5.64 -17.19 2.68
CA LYS A 255 4.34 -16.50 2.66
C LYS A 255 4.35 -15.11 3.31
N LYS A 256 5.53 -14.50 3.43
CA LYS A 256 5.72 -13.16 4.00
C LYS A 256 6.20 -12.22 2.90
N ARG A 257 6.02 -10.93 3.15
CA ARG A 257 6.50 -9.88 2.26
C ARG A 257 7.97 -9.60 2.53
N ALA A 258 8.85 -10.45 2.02
CA ALA A 258 10.27 -10.46 2.41
C ALA A 258 10.97 -9.15 2.09
N GLN A 259 10.74 -8.63 0.88
CA GLN A 259 11.32 -7.38 0.40
C GLN A 259 10.84 -6.19 1.24
N CYS A 260 9.53 -6.05 1.44
CA CYS A 260 8.96 -4.95 2.21
C CYS A 260 9.26 -5.04 3.72
N MET A 261 9.47 -6.25 4.24
CA MET A 261 9.77 -6.48 5.65
C MET A 261 11.23 -6.19 5.99
N SER A 262 12.17 -6.66 5.17
CA SER A 262 13.60 -6.72 5.52
C SER A 262 14.50 -5.79 4.69
N PHE A 263 14.27 -5.68 3.39
CA PHE A 263 15.29 -5.12 2.48
C PHE A 263 14.95 -3.75 1.91
N CYS A 264 13.67 -3.36 1.90
CA CYS A 264 13.22 -2.08 1.33
C CYS A 264 13.46 -0.89 2.29
N PRO A 265 14.42 0.01 2.02
CA PRO A 265 14.75 1.14 2.90
C PRO A 265 13.58 2.14 2.99
N PHE A 266 12.83 2.31 1.90
CA PHE A 266 11.61 3.11 1.90
C PHE A 266 10.56 2.57 2.88
N GLY A 267 10.48 1.25 3.08
CA GLY A 267 9.60 0.64 4.08
C GLY A 267 9.98 1.03 5.52
N ALA A 268 11.28 1.05 5.85
CA ALA A 268 11.76 1.54 7.14
C ALA A 268 11.50 3.05 7.30
N PHE A 269 11.79 3.85 6.27
CA PHE A 269 11.53 5.28 6.27
C PHE A 269 10.05 5.60 6.51
N GLN A 270 9.15 4.90 5.81
CA GLN A 270 7.71 5.01 5.99
C GLN A 270 7.25 4.57 7.39
N SER A 271 7.98 3.67 8.05
CA SER A 271 7.71 3.29 9.44
C SER A 271 7.97 4.45 10.39
N LEU A 272 9.08 5.16 10.19
CA LEU A 272 9.40 6.31 11.02
C LEU A 272 8.33 7.39 10.84
N ALA A 273 7.91 7.62 9.59
CA ALA A 273 6.83 8.54 9.25
C ALA A 273 5.45 8.09 9.78
N ASP A 274 5.23 6.78 9.99
CA ASP A 274 3.96 6.25 10.52
C ASP A 274 3.60 6.80 11.90
N LYS A 275 4.57 7.34 12.65
CA LYS A 275 4.32 8.05 13.91
C LYS A 275 3.33 9.21 13.74
N LEU A 276 3.39 9.90 12.60
CA LEU A 276 2.56 11.05 12.23
C LEU A 276 1.22 10.65 11.59
N SER A 277 1.01 9.35 11.33
CA SER A 277 -0.18 8.90 10.62
C SER A 277 -1.46 9.04 11.44
N LEU A 278 -2.59 9.22 10.76
CA LEU A 278 -3.90 9.38 11.42
C LEU A 278 -4.39 8.10 12.12
N TYR A 279 -4.06 6.93 11.56
CA TYR A 279 -4.63 5.65 11.97
C TYR A 279 -3.58 4.67 12.51
N ARG A 280 -3.96 3.83 13.47
CA ARG A 280 -3.16 2.70 13.98
C ARG A 280 -4.01 1.45 14.12
N VAL A 281 -3.35 0.29 14.10
CA VAL A 281 -3.99 -0.99 14.45
C VAL A 281 -3.79 -1.24 15.93
N ARG A 282 -4.86 -1.54 16.65
CA ARG A 282 -4.82 -1.88 18.08
C ARG A 282 -5.50 -3.21 18.35
N ILE A 283 -5.04 -3.88 19.39
CA ILE A 283 -5.59 -5.14 19.89
C ILE A 283 -6.23 -4.85 21.24
N ASP A 284 -7.52 -5.14 21.37
CA ASP A 284 -8.23 -5.01 22.63
C ASP A 284 -7.90 -6.19 23.55
N PRO A 285 -7.20 -5.96 24.68
CA PRO A 285 -6.80 -7.04 25.57
C PRO A 285 -8.00 -7.70 26.26
N THR A 286 -9.14 -7.01 26.38
CA THR A 286 -10.34 -7.57 27.03
C THR A 286 -11.04 -8.62 26.17
N LEU A 287 -10.89 -8.51 24.84
CA LEU A 287 -11.49 -9.43 23.87
C LEU A 287 -10.49 -10.47 23.35
N CYS A 288 -9.20 -10.19 23.47
CA CYS A 288 -8.15 -11.08 23.02
C CYS A 288 -8.05 -12.31 23.92
N ASN A 289 -7.98 -13.50 23.32
CA ASN A 289 -7.79 -14.76 24.02
C ASN A 289 -6.38 -15.36 23.82
N GLY A 290 -5.42 -14.57 23.32
CA GLY A 290 -4.04 -15.03 23.14
C GLY A 290 -3.84 -16.14 22.08
N CYS A 291 -4.79 -16.39 21.17
CA CYS A 291 -4.69 -17.52 20.22
C CYS A 291 -3.57 -17.42 19.15
N GLN A 292 -2.85 -16.30 19.08
CA GLN A 292 -1.74 -16.02 18.15
C GLN A 292 -2.05 -16.16 16.64
N ALA A 293 -3.32 -16.27 16.24
CA ALA A 293 -3.70 -16.37 14.83
C ALA A 293 -3.24 -15.15 14.01
N CYS A 294 -3.26 -13.95 14.63
CA CYS A 294 -2.82 -12.70 14.00
C CYS A 294 -1.31 -12.66 13.72
N LEU A 295 -0.46 -13.31 14.54
CA LEU A 295 0.99 -13.40 14.32
C LEU A 295 1.28 -14.22 13.05
N ARG A 296 0.60 -15.37 12.90
CA ARG A 296 0.78 -16.27 11.76
C ARG A 296 0.40 -15.63 10.42
N VAL A 297 -0.68 -14.84 10.39
CA VAL A 297 -1.16 -14.22 9.15
C VAL A 297 -0.46 -12.88 8.81
N CYS A 298 0.26 -12.26 9.76
CA CYS A 298 0.89 -10.96 9.52
C CYS A 298 1.99 -11.06 8.45
N PRO A 299 1.88 -10.34 7.31
CA PRO A 299 2.82 -10.47 6.20
C PRO A 299 4.19 -9.84 6.49
N THR A 300 4.28 -8.92 7.45
CA THR A 300 5.49 -8.18 7.82
C THR A 300 5.94 -8.43 9.26
N LEU A 301 5.43 -9.51 9.89
CA LEU A 301 5.72 -9.91 11.28
C LEU A 301 5.69 -8.74 12.28
N SER A 302 4.70 -7.86 12.14
CA SER A 302 4.60 -6.61 12.92
C SER A 302 3.74 -6.74 14.18
N ILE A 303 3.37 -7.97 14.54
CA ILE A 303 2.64 -8.32 15.76
C ILE A 303 3.49 -9.36 16.48
N HIS A 304 3.78 -9.14 17.76
CA HIS A 304 4.53 -10.06 18.63
C HIS A 304 3.63 -10.59 19.75
N GLU A 305 4.12 -11.60 20.46
CA GLU A 305 3.44 -12.19 21.61
C GLU A 305 3.26 -11.17 22.74
N ASP A 306 4.26 -10.29 22.94
CA ASP A 306 4.19 -9.13 23.85
C ASP A 306 2.99 -8.20 23.56
N CYS A 307 2.51 -8.16 22.32
CA CYS A 307 1.35 -7.35 21.95
C CYS A 307 0.02 -7.95 22.47
N LEU A 308 0.01 -9.26 22.76
CA LEU A 308 -1.16 -10.04 23.16
C LEU A 308 -1.23 -10.24 24.67
N SER A 309 -0.10 -10.60 25.26
CA SER A 309 0.02 -10.88 26.69
C SER A 309 0.28 -9.58 27.41
N GLY A 310 -0.53 -9.24 28.41
CA GLY A 310 -0.35 -8.05 29.23
C GLY A 310 0.89 -8.10 30.13
N GLY A 311 2.08 -8.25 29.55
CA GLY A 311 3.36 -8.19 30.27
C GLY A 311 3.60 -6.81 30.91
N GLN A 312 4.41 -6.79 31.96
CA GLN A 312 4.66 -5.68 32.88
C GLN A 312 5.23 -4.38 32.26
N HIS A 313 5.34 -4.28 30.93
CA HIS A 313 5.80 -3.09 30.23
C HIS A 313 4.73 -2.57 29.27
N GLN A 314 3.99 -1.54 29.69
CA GLN A 314 3.40 -0.36 28.98
C GLN A 314 2.96 -0.42 27.48
N ALA A 315 2.94 -1.59 26.84
CA ALA A 315 2.71 -1.82 25.42
C ALA A 315 1.53 -2.76 25.14
N GLN A 316 0.65 -2.94 26.12
CA GLN A 316 -0.57 -3.76 25.98
C GLN A 316 -1.38 -3.29 24.76
N GLY A 317 -1.64 -4.21 23.83
CA GLY A 317 -2.49 -3.96 22.67
C GLY A 317 -1.88 -3.13 21.54
N LYS A 318 -0.61 -2.71 21.64
CA LYS A 318 0.08 -1.92 20.60
C LYS A 318 0.83 -2.83 19.63
N VAL A 319 0.52 -2.73 18.34
CA VAL A 319 1.32 -3.36 17.28
C VAL A 319 2.62 -2.60 17.05
N LEU A 320 3.59 -3.24 16.38
CA LEU A 320 4.83 -2.56 16.02
C LEU A 320 4.62 -1.47 14.97
N LEU A 321 5.53 -0.49 14.97
CA LEU A 321 5.61 0.61 14.01
C LEU A 321 5.74 0.13 12.55
N THR A 322 6.15 -1.13 12.35
CA THR A 322 6.32 -1.73 11.03
C THR A 322 5.01 -2.23 10.40
N CYS A 323 3.88 -2.08 11.10
CA CYS A 323 2.58 -2.52 10.63
C CYS A 323 2.16 -1.75 9.36
N THR A 324 1.85 -2.48 8.29
CA THR A 324 1.41 -1.90 7.02
C THR A 324 -0.10 -1.68 6.94
N LYS A 325 -0.85 -1.86 8.03
CA LYS A 325 -2.31 -1.62 8.12
C LYS A 325 -3.12 -2.33 7.02
N CYS A 326 -2.73 -3.57 6.70
CA CYS A 326 -3.29 -4.37 5.61
C CYS A 326 -4.61 -5.09 5.96
N GLY A 327 -4.95 -5.18 7.25
CA GLY A 327 -6.20 -5.77 7.74
C GLY A 327 -6.29 -7.30 7.76
N LEU A 328 -5.22 -8.04 7.40
CA LEU A 328 -5.24 -9.51 7.42
C LEU A 328 -5.40 -10.09 8.84
N CYS A 329 -4.80 -9.44 9.84
CA CYS A 329 -4.94 -9.83 11.25
C CYS A 329 -6.38 -9.70 11.76
N MET A 330 -7.13 -8.71 11.26
CA MET A 330 -8.54 -8.52 11.61
C MET A 330 -9.43 -9.62 11.04
N ALA A 331 -9.18 -10.04 9.80
CA ALA A 331 -9.93 -11.14 9.18
C ALA A 331 -9.66 -12.49 9.88
N ALA A 332 -8.45 -12.69 10.42
CA ALA A 332 -8.07 -13.93 11.12
C ALA A 332 -8.53 -13.99 12.58
N CYS A 333 -8.96 -12.88 13.18
CA CYS A 333 -9.31 -12.82 14.60
C CYS A 333 -10.77 -13.24 14.83
N SER A 334 -10.97 -14.44 15.38
CA SER A 334 -12.32 -14.98 15.69
C SER A 334 -13.08 -14.15 16.72
N ARG A 335 -12.36 -13.54 17.69
CA ARG A 335 -12.94 -12.67 18.73
C ARG A 335 -13.11 -11.21 18.31
N GLN A 336 -12.66 -10.84 17.10
CA GLN A 336 -12.74 -9.47 16.59
C GLN A 336 -12.16 -8.42 17.56
N ALA A 337 -11.05 -8.80 18.21
CA ALA A 337 -10.34 -7.97 19.18
C ALA A 337 -9.47 -6.89 18.51
N ILE A 338 -9.15 -7.05 17.23
CA ILE A 338 -8.26 -6.15 16.47
C ILE A 338 -9.11 -5.14 15.70
N ARG A 339 -8.75 -3.85 15.78
CA ARG A 339 -9.45 -2.76 15.09
C ARG A 339 -8.50 -1.64 14.66
N TYR A 340 -8.97 -0.81 13.72
CA TYR A 340 -8.33 0.47 13.42
C TYR A 340 -8.79 1.51 14.45
N GLU A 341 -7.86 2.32 14.95
CA GLU A 341 -8.14 3.44 15.85
C GLU A 341 -7.37 4.67 15.39
N PHE A 342 -7.82 5.85 15.79
CA PHE A 342 -7.05 7.07 15.60
C PHE A 342 -5.82 7.10 16.50
N THR A 343 -4.71 7.65 16.00
CA THR A 343 -3.42 7.69 16.71
C THR A 343 -3.50 8.34 18.09
N TRP A 344 -4.29 9.41 18.24
CA TRP A 344 -4.43 10.20 19.46
C TRP A 344 -5.37 9.58 20.51
N GLN A 345 -6.11 8.52 20.18
CA GLN A 345 -7.03 7.90 21.14
C GLN A 345 -6.29 6.92 22.06
N PRO A 346 -6.66 6.77 23.35
CA PRO A 346 -6.09 5.76 24.25
C PRO A 346 -6.60 4.34 23.92
N CYS A 347 -5.83 3.32 24.29
CA CYS A 347 -6.13 1.90 24.01
C CYS A 347 -7.12 1.33 25.04
N THR A 348 -8.29 1.94 25.14
CA THR A 348 -9.34 1.57 26.10
C THR A 348 -10.62 1.17 25.36
N PRO A 349 -11.37 0.16 25.84
CA PRO A 349 -12.69 -0.15 25.30
C PRO A 349 -13.59 1.08 25.46
N ARG A 350 -14.02 1.67 24.34
CA ARG A 350 -14.89 2.85 24.38
C ARG A 350 -16.34 2.41 24.18
N PRO A 351 -17.25 2.63 25.14
CA PRO A 351 -18.66 2.76 24.78
C PRO A 351 -18.77 3.94 23.80
N GLY A 352 -19.53 3.78 22.72
CA GLY A 352 -19.66 4.83 21.71
C GLY A 352 -20.09 6.14 22.36
N ARG A 353 -19.31 7.21 22.18
CA ARG A 353 -19.56 8.52 22.83
C ARG A 353 -20.99 9.01 22.62
N PHE A 354 -21.56 8.68 21.47
CA PHE A 354 -22.92 9.03 21.08
C PHE A 354 -23.92 7.88 21.23
N GLU A 355 -23.49 6.67 21.63
CA GLU A 355 -24.36 5.50 21.79
C GLU A 355 -25.55 5.74 22.74
N PRO A 356 -25.38 6.32 23.95
CA PRO A 356 -26.52 6.61 24.82
C PRO A 356 -27.47 7.65 24.23
N THR A 357 -26.95 8.64 23.52
CA THR A 357 -27.76 9.68 22.84
C THR A 357 -28.55 9.09 21.67
N ILE A 358 -27.92 8.24 20.86
CA ILE A 358 -28.55 7.52 19.76
C ILE A 358 -29.65 6.59 20.31
N ALA A 359 -29.37 5.87 21.40
CA ALA A 359 -30.35 5.00 22.04
C ALA A 359 -31.59 5.78 22.51
N ARG A 360 -31.39 6.95 23.15
CA ARG A 360 -32.47 7.82 23.62
C ARG A 360 -33.29 8.44 22.46
N LEU A 361 -32.65 8.82 21.37
CA LEU A 361 -33.34 9.37 20.19
C LEU A 361 -34.13 8.29 19.43
N ARG A 362 -33.66 7.04 19.46
CA ARG A 362 -34.29 5.90 18.78
C ARG A 362 -35.64 5.52 19.40
N SER A 363 -35.86 5.80 20.69
CA SER A 363 -37.15 5.58 21.37
C SER A 363 -38.16 6.74 21.19
N GLY A 364 -37.80 7.80 20.45
CA GLY A 364 -38.67 8.96 20.25
C GLY A 364 -39.66 8.88 19.08
N LYS A 365 -40.34 10.01 18.83
CA LYS A 365 -41.24 10.21 17.67
C LYS A 365 -40.48 10.10 16.32
N ARG A 366 -41.19 10.11 15.18
CA ARG A 366 -40.61 9.92 13.84
C ARG A 366 -39.39 10.84 13.57
N LEU A 367 -39.47 12.12 13.94
CA LEU A 367 -38.37 13.07 13.79
C LEU A 367 -37.12 12.68 14.59
N ALA A 368 -37.30 12.27 15.86
CA ALA A 368 -36.20 11.82 16.71
C ALA A 368 -35.54 10.53 16.19
N ARG A 369 -36.34 9.61 15.62
CA ARG A 369 -35.82 8.42 14.95
C ARG A 369 -35.00 8.74 13.70
N ALA A 370 -35.42 9.73 12.90
CA ALA A 370 -34.66 10.19 11.74
C ALA A 370 -33.32 10.84 12.16
N LEU A 371 -33.32 11.67 13.22
CA LEU A 371 -32.11 12.25 13.79
C LEU A 371 -31.16 11.18 14.36
N ALA A 372 -31.69 10.16 15.03
CA ALA A 372 -30.90 9.02 15.51
C ALA A 372 -30.22 8.27 14.37
N ALA A 373 -30.94 8.05 13.26
CA ALA A 373 -30.40 7.41 12.06
C ALA A 373 -29.29 8.26 11.43
N GLY A 374 -29.52 9.57 11.24
CA GLY A 374 -28.51 10.49 10.71
C GLY A 374 -27.26 10.55 11.58
N LEU A 375 -27.41 10.64 12.91
CA LEU A 375 -26.29 10.67 13.85
C LEU A 375 -25.53 9.34 13.87
N SER A 376 -26.23 8.20 13.80
CA SER A 376 -25.56 6.90 13.72
C SER A 376 -24.75 6.75 12.42
N LEU A 377 -25.27 7.29 11.31
CA LEU A 377 -24.59 7.27 10.02
C LEU A 377 -23.32 8.13 10.04
N THR A 378 -23.37 9.36 10.58
CA THR A 378 -22.20 10.23 10.65
C THR A 378 -21.11 9.69 11.58
N VAL A 379 -21.50 9.08 12.70
CA VAL A 379 -20.56 8.40 13.61
C VAL A 379 -19.89 7.22 12.90
N GLU A 380 -20.64 6.43 12.14
CA GLU A 380 -20.08 5.29 11.42
C GLU A 380 -19.19 5.71 10.24
N LEU A 381 -19.54 6.79 9.52
CA LEU A 381 -18.73 7.36 8.44
C LEU A 381 -17.40 7.95 8.94
N SER A 382 -17.38 8.48 10.16
CA SER A 382 -16.18 9.05 10.79
C SER A 382 -15.31 8.02 11.54
N ASP A 383 -15.75 6.76 11.58
CA ASP A 383 -15.02 5.68 12.22
C ASP A 383 -13.77 5.29 11.40
N PRO A 384 -12.59 5.11 12.02
CA PRO A 384 -11.39 4.60 11.36
C PRO A 384 -11.59 3.35 10.51
N LYS A 385 -12.54 2.47 10.90
CA LYS A 385 -12.87 1.27 10.12
C LYS A 385 -13.40 1.56 8.71
N ALA A 386 -13.99 2.74 8.50
CA ALA A 386 -14.50 3.21 7.23
C ALA A 386 -13.48 4.10 6.49
N LEU A 387 -12.89 5.06 7.21
CA LEU A 387 -12.02 6.08 6.62
C LEU A 387 -10.69 5.51 6.10
N LEU A 388 -10.07 4.57 6.82
CA LEU A 388 -8.79 4.02 6.37
C LEU A 388 -8.95 3.19 5.10
N PRO A 389 -9.90 2.23 4.98
CA PRO A 389 -10.11 1.54 3.71
C PRO A 389 -10.54 2.47 2.58
N PHE A 390 -11.36 3.49 2.86
CA PHE A 390 -11.77 4.48 1.86
C PHE A 390 -10.57 5.26 1.32
N SER A 391 -9.77 5.88 2.19
CA SER A 391 -8.58 6.63 1.78
C SER A 391 -7.55 5.73 1.09
N GLY A 392 -7.28 4.54 1.62
CA GLY A 392 -6.35 3.59 1.03
C GLY A 392 -6.76 3.14 -0.37
N TRP A 393 -8.05 2.85 -0.56
CA TRP A 393 -8.61 2.47 -1.85
C TRP A 393 -8.54 3.63 -2.85
N LEU A 394 -8.93 4.83 -2.43
CA LEU A 394 -8.90 6.02 -3.26
C LEU A 394 -7.49 6.33 -3.76
N PHE A 395 -6.50 6.41 -2.86
CA PHE A 395 -5.10 6.66 -3.26
C PHE A 395 -4.57 5.56 -4.16
N GLY A 396 -4.88 4.29 -3.86
CA GLY A 396 -4.51 3.16 -4.70
C GLY A 396 -5.06 3.31 -6.12
N CYS A 397 -6.35 3.60 -6.26
CA CYS A 397 -6.99 3.79 -7.56
C CYS A 397 -6.48 5.03 -8.30
N ILE A 398 -6.26 6.18 -7.63
CA ILE A 398 -5.74 7.39 -8.29
C ILE A 398 -4.37 7.12 -8.91
N ILE A 399 -3.49 6.45 -8.16
CA ILE A 399 -2.11 6.20 -8.57
C ILE A 399 -2.01 5.06 -9.59
N MET A 400 -2.84 4.01 -9.43
CA MET A 400 -2.89 2.88 -10.37
C MET A 400 -3.74 3.16 -11.61
N GLY A 401 -4.61 4.16 -11.56
CA GLY A 401 -5.68 4.37 -12.53
C GLY A 401 -5.20 4.55 -13.95
N GLY A 402 -4.31 5.51 -14.19
CA GLY A 402 -3.78 5.78 -15.52
C GLY A 402 -3.09 4.56 -16.13
N PHE A 403 -2.22 3.89 -15.34
CA PHE A 403 -1.52 2.69 -15.79
C PHE A 403 -2.47 1.51 -16.03
N ALA A 404 -3.51 1.36 -15.19
CA ALA A 404 -4.50 0.29 -15.35
C ALA A 404 -5.34 0.49 -16.61
N VAL A 405 -5.83 1.71 -16.85
CA VAL A 405 -6.57 2.06 -18.07
C VAL A 405 -5.68 1.84 -19.29
N ASN A 406 -4.43 2.29 -19.25
CA ASN A 406 -3.48 2.10 -20.35
C ASN A 406 -3.21 0.62 -20.65
N THR A 407 -2.94 -0.21 -19.63
CA THR A 407 -2.72 -1.65 -19.84
C THR A 407 -3.93 -2.32 -20.47
N VAL A 408 -5.15 -2.05 -19.97
CA VAL A 408 -6.37 -2.63 -20.56
C VAL A 408 -6.59 -2.12 -21.99
N THR A 409 -6.32 -0.83 -22.25
CA THR A 409 -6.43 -0.24 -23.59
C THR A 409 -5.42 -0.88 -24.56
N ARG A 410 -4.18 -1.11 -24.13
CA ARG A 410 -3.15 -1.80 -24.92
C ARG A 410 -3.49 -3.26 -25.18
N LEU A 411 -4.09 -3.96 -24.21
CA LEU A 411 -4.59 -5.31 -24.41
C LEU A 411 -5.74 -5.33 -25.43
N LEU A 412 -6.65 -4.36 -25.39
CA LEU A 412 -7.69 -4.21 -26.42
C LEU A 412 -7.08 -3.90 -27.79
N ASN A 413 -6.07 -3.03 -27.84
CA ASN A 413 -5.34 -2.71 -29.07
C ASN A 413 -4.66 -3.95 -29.66
N LEU A 414 -4.04 -4.78 -28.81
CA LEU A 414 -3.41 -6.03 -29.23
C LEU A 414 -4.42 -6.99 -29.86
N VAL A 415 -5.64 -7.06 -29.32
CA VAL A 415 -6.71 -7.92 -29.86
C VAL A 415 -7.26 -7.38 -31.18
N LEU A 416 -7.38 -6.06 -31.33
CA LEU A 416 -7.99 -5.43 -32.50
C LEU A 416 -7.01 -5.20 -33.67
N HIS A 417 -5.78 -4.82 -33.36
CA HIS A 417 -4.77 -4.34 -34.31
C HIS A 417 -3.49 -5.19 -34.32
N GLY A 418 -3.35 -6.17 -33.43
CA GLY A 418 -2.19 -7.05 -33.37
C GLY A 418 -0.94 -6.45 -32.73
N SER A 419 -0.98 -5.18 -32.28
CA SER A 419 0.13 -4.50 -31.62
C SER A 419 -0.21 -4.08 -30.17
N PHE A 420 0.74 -4.29 -29.26
CA PHE A 420 0.61 -3.84 -27.86
C PHE A 420 1.02 -2.37 -27.65
N LEU A 421 1.83 -1.85 -28.58
CA LEU A 421 2.24 -0.45 -28.63
C LEU A 421 1.24 0.34 -29.47
N PHE A 422 1.09 1.63 -29.17
CA PHE A 422 0.21 2.54 -29.91
C PHE A 422 0.88 3.13 -31.17
N ASN A 423 2.16 2.84 -31.39
CA ASN A 423 2.93 3.26 -32.57
C ASN A 423 2.63 2.42 -33.81
#